data_AF-A0A5C7S4W7-F1
#
_entry.id   AF-A0A5C7S4W7-F1
#
_cell.length_a   1.000
_cell.length_b   1.000
_cell.length_c   1.000
_cell.angle_alpha   90.00
_cell.angle_beta   90.00
_cell.angle_gamma   90.00
#
_symmetry.space_group_name_H-M   'P 1'
#
loop_
_entity.id
_entity.type
_entity.pdbx_description
1 polymer ?
#
loop_
_entity_poly.entity_id
_entity_poly.type
_entity_poly.pdbx_seq_one_letter_code
_entity_poly.pdbx_strand_id
1 'polypeptide(L)'
;MSNPLDDMMKKFSEMMPEPVRNMQEDFEKNMRSMMEAGLQKMNLVTREEFDIQTAVLQRTREKLEALEARLNEWENKQASATNQNEQGGAN
;
A
#
# COMPACT_ATOMS: atom_id res chain seq x y z
N MET A 1 -21.40 6.74 5.35
CA MET A 1 -20.05 7.31 5.24
C MET A 1 -20.12 8.32 4.11
N SER A 2 -19.91 9.60 4.40
CA SER A 2 -19.92 10.65 3.37
C SER A 2 -18.76 10.41 2.41
N ASN A 3 -19.00 10.53 1.10
CA ASN A 3 -17.97 10.29 0.10
C ASN A 3 -16.94 11.43 0.19
N PRO A 4 -15.62 11.16 0.13
CA PRO A 4 -14.59 12.20 0.20
C PRO A 4 -14.70 13.24 -0.92
N LEU A 5 -15.32 12.86 -2.05
CA LEU A 5 -15.69 13.77 -3.13
C LEU A 5 -16.73 14.81 -2.71
N ASP A 6 -17.70 14.44 -1.88
CA ASP A 6 -18.75 15.34 -1.41
C ASP A 6 -18.18 16.39 -0.45
N ASP A 7 -17.23 16.00 0.40
CA ASP A 7 -16.54 16.92 1.31
C ASP A 7 -15.65 17.92 0.55
N MET A 8 -15.00 17.49 -0.54
CA MET A 8 -14.25 18.39 -1.43
C MET A 8 -15.19 19.35 -2.17
N MET A 9 -16.31 18.85 -2.67
CA MET A 9 -17.32 19.64 -3.38
C MET A 9 -17.92 20.72 -2.47
N LYS A 10 -18.21 20.39 -1.22
CA LYS A 10 -18.70 21.34 -0.21
C LYS A 10 -17.69 22.44 0.10
N LYS A 11 -16.42 22.08 0.32
CA LYS A 11 -15.35 23.07 0.52
C LYS A 11 -15.16 23.98 -0.69
N PHE A 12 -15.29 23.43 -1.89
CA PHE A 12 -15.20 24.22 -3.12
C PHE A 12 -16.38 25.19 -3.26
N SER A 13 -17.60 24.74 -2.95
CA SER A 13 -18.80 25.59 -2.97
C SER A 13 -18.70 26.73 -1.94
N GLU A 14 -18.07 26.48 -0.79
CA GLU A 14 -17.82 27.48 0.25
C GLU A 14 -16.78 28.54 -0.16
N MET A 15 -15.90 28.22 -1.11
CA MET A 15 -14.86 29.13 -1.64
C MET A 15 -15.29 29.91 -2.91
N MET A 16 -16.51 29.69 -3.42
CA MET A 16 -16.98 30.29 -4.67
C MET A 16 -17.54 31.71 -4.50
N PRO A 17 -17.27 32.66 -5.43
CA PRO A 17 -17.84 34.01 -5.39
C PRO A 17 -19.37 34.02 -5.57
N GLU A 18 -20.05 34.97 -4.92
CA GLU A 18 -21.51 35.20 -4.98
C GLU A 18 -22.14 35.07 -6.39
N PRO A 19 -21.58 35.63 -7.47
CA PRO A 19 -22.15 35.50 -8.82
C PRO A 19 -22.26 34.05 -9.32
N VAL A 20 -21.35 33.17 -8.89
CA VAL A 20 -21.29 31.77 -9.31
C VAL A 20 -22.20 30.90 -8.45
N ARG A 21 -22.55 31.37 -7.25
CA ARG A 21 -23.45 30.68 -6.31
C ARG A 21 -24.89 30.57 -6.86
N ASN A 22 -25.33 31.53 -7.67
CA ASN A 22 -26.63 31.47 -8.34
C ASN A 22 -26.69 30.46 -9.50
N MET A 23 -25.52 30.02 -10.00
CA MET A 23 -25.38 28.95 -11.01
C MET A 23 -24.77 27.69 -10.40
N GLN A 24 -24.85 27.55 -9.07
CA GLN A 24 -24.12 26.53 -8.31
C GLN A 24 -24.48 25.12 -8.75
N GLU A 25 -25.76 24.78 -8.94
CA GLU A 25 -26.20 23.41 -9.23
C GLU A 25 -25.60 22.85 -10.53
N ASP A 26 -25.65 23.64 -11.61
CA ASP A 26 -25.12 23.22 -12.91
C ASP A 26 -23.59 23.19 -12.91
N PHE A 27 -22.95 24.12 -12.20
CA PHE A 27 -21.49 24.13 -12.06
C PHE A 27 -21.02 22.94 -11.22
N GLU A 28 -21.69 22.66 -10.11
CA GLU A 28 -21.40 21.57 -9.19
C GLU A 28 -21.50 20.22 -9.91
N LYS A 29 -22.57 20.01 -10.70
CA LYS A 29 -22.76 18.80 -11.49
C LYS A 29 -21.65 18.62 -12.54
N ASN A 30 -21.32 19.67 -13.29
CA ASN A 30 -20.25 19.59 -14.30
C ASN A 30 -18.88 19.34 -13.66
N MET A 31 -18.58 19.99 -12.55
CA MET A 31 -17.34 19.79 -11.81
C MET A 31 -17.23 18.37 -11.25
N ARG A 32 -18.33 17.81 -10.72
CA ARG A 32 -18.39 16.41 -10.25
C ARG A 32 -18.03 15.45 -11.38
N SER A 33 -18.69 15.57 -12.53
CA SER A 33 -18.42 14.71 -13.68
C SER A 33 -16.99 14.86 -14.21
N MET A 34 -16.42 16.06 -14.22
CA MET A 34 -15.03 16.28 -14.59
C MET A 34 -14.04 15.65 -13.59
N MET A 35 -14.31 15.75 -12.29
CA MET A 35 -13.48 15.12 -11.26
C MET A 35 -13.58 13.60 -11.30
N GLU A 36 -14.78 13.04 -11.47
CA GLU A 36 -14.99 11.60 -11.63
C GLU A 36 -14.26 11.07 -12.88
N ALA A 37 -14.38 11.77 -14.01
CA ALA A 37 -13.66 11.42 -15.24
C ALA A 37 -12.13 11.58 -15.09
N GLY A 38 -11.67 12.59 -14.36
CA GLY A 38 -10.25 12.82 -14.08
C GLY A 38 -9.66 11.72 -13.19
N LEU A 39 -10.38 11.35 -12.13
CA LEU A 39 -10.00 10.25 -11.23
C LEU A 39 -10.00 8.91 -11.97
N GLN A 40 -11.00 8.62 -12.81
CA GLN A 40 -10.99 7.41 -13.65
C GLN A 40 -9.82 7.35 -14.63
N LYS A 41 -9.28 8.51 -15.05
CA LYS A 41 -8.16 8.60 -16.00
C LYS A 41 -6.79 8.57 -15.32
N MET A 42 -6.71 8.88 -14.04
CA MET A 42 -5.54 8.51 -13.24
C MET A 42 -5.54 6.98 -13.13
N ASN A 43 -4.41 6.31 -13.33
CA ASN A 43 -4.29 4.86 -13.20
C ASN A 43 -4.49 4.44 -11.72
N LEU A 44 -5.68 4.67 -11.18
CA LEU A 44 -6.05 4.43 -9.81
C LEU A 44 -6.12 2.92 -9.64
N VAL A 45 -5.22 2.41 -8.79
CA VAL A 45 -5.32 1.05 -8.29
C VAL A 45 -6.53 1.04 -7.37
N THR A 46 -7.46 0.11 -7.61
CA THR A 46 -8.62 -0.03 -6.72
C THR A 46 -8.15 -0.36 -5.32
N ARG A 47 -8.96 -0.03 -4.31
CA ARG A 47 -8.62 -0.34 -2.92
C ARG A 47 -8.39 -1.84 -2.71
N GLU A 48 -9.17 -2.67 -3.40
CA GLU A 48 -9.03 -4.13 -3.39
C GLU A 48 -7.69 -4.59 -3.96
N GLU A 49 -7.26 -4.05 -5.11
CA GLU A 49 -5.95 -4.37 -5.69
C GLU A 49 -4.78 -3.91 -4.81
N PHE A 50 -4.91 -2.76 -4.13
CA PHE A 50 -3.92 -2.29 -3.16
C PHE A 50 -3.82 -3.25 -1.96
N ASP A 51 -4.96 -3.69 -1.42
CA ASP A 51 -5.01 -4.63 -0.31
C ASP A 51 -4.41 -6.00 -0.71
N ILE A 52 -4.67 -6.47 -1.93
CA ILE A 52 -4.06 -7.69 -2.48
C ILE A 52 -2.53 -7.56 -2.57
N GLN A 53 -2.01 -6.48 -3.11
CA GLN A 53 -0.56 -6.27 -3.22
C GLN A 53 0.11 -6.21 -1.84
N THR A 54 -0.55 -5.58 -0.87
CA THR A 54 -0.09 -5.54 0.53
C THR A 54 -0.03 -6.95 1.12
N ALA A 55 -1.04 -7.78 0.89
CA ALA A 55 -1.04 -9.17 1.35
C ALA A 55 0.07 -10.02 0.68
N VAL A 56 0.33 -9.80 -0.60
CA VAL A 56 1.46 -10.45 -1.30
C VAL A 56 2.79 -10.05 -0.67
N LEU A 57 3.00 -8.74 -0.42
CA LEU A 57 4.21 -8.25 0.24
C LEU A 57 4.40 -8.85 1.63
N GLN A 58 3.33 -8.91 2.43
CA GLN A 58 3.37 -9.53 3.75
C GLN A 58 3.81 -10.99 3.68
N ARG A 59 3.20 -11.77 2.78
CA ARG A 59 3.58 -13.17 2.55
C ARG A 59 5.03 -13.33 2.08
N THR A 60 5.54 -12.39 1.28
CA THR A 60 6.95 -12.44 0.86
C THR A 60 7.91 -12.17 2.01
N ARG A 61 7.57 -11.26 2.94
CA ARG A 61 8.36 -11.04 4.16
C ARG A 61 8.41 -12.27 5.05
N GLU A 62 7.27 -12.90 5.30
CA GLU A 62 7.21 -14.12 6.11
C GLU A 62 8.06 -15.26 5.51
N LYS A 63 8.01 -15.41 4.18
CA LYS A 63 8.86 -16.39 3.48
C LYS A 63 10.34 -16.05 3.56
N LEU A 64 10.68 -14.76 3.48
CA LEU A 64 12.06 -14.29 3.59
C LEU A 64 12.62 -14.60 4.99
N GLU A 65 11.89 -14.24 6.04
CA GLU A 65 12.26 -14.52 7.44
C GLU A 65 12.43 -16.03 7.68
N ALA A 66 11.54 -16.87 7.13
CA ALA A 66 11.66 -18.32 7.26
C ALA A 66 12.91 -18.88 6.54
N LEU A 67 13.29 -18.30 5.40
CA LEU A 67 14.51 -18.69 4.69
C LEU A 67 15.76 -18.23 5.43
N GLU A 68 15.77 -17.01 5.96
CA GLU A 68 16.86 -16.49 6.80
C GLU A 68 17.05 -17.35 8.06
N ALA A 69 15.98 -17.77 8.72
CA ALA A 69 16.05 -18.68 9.86
C ALA A 69 16.68 -20.03 9.49
N ARG A 70 16.27 -20.61 8.35
CA ARG A 70 16.85 -21.88 7.85
C ARG A 70 18.33 -21.73 7.51
N LEU A 71 18.72 -20.61 6.92
CA LEU A 71 20.13 -20.34 6.60
C LEU A 71 20.97 -20.25 7.88
N ASN A 72 20.50 -19.49 8.88
CA ASN A 72 21.17 -19.39 10.18
C ASN A 72 21.30 -20.77 10.87
N GLU A 73 20.26 -21.61 10.82
CA GLU A 73 20.34 -22.97 11.35
C GLU A 73 21.44 -23.80 10.65
N TRP A 74 21.58 -23.65 9.33
CA TRP A 74 22.55 -24.39 8.55
C TRP A 74 23.97 -23.89 8.80
N GLU A 75 24.17 -22.57 8.85
CA GLU A 75 25.45 -21.96 9.20
C GLU A 75 25.90 -22.37 10.60
N ASN A 76 25.00 -22.35 11.59
CA ASN A 76 25.30 -22.80 12.95
C ASN A 76 25.64 -24.29 13.03
N LYS A 77 24.96 -25.14 12.27
CA LYS A 77 25.28 -26.58 12.18
C LYS A 77 26.66 -26.82 11.56
N GLN A 78 27.01 -26.09 10.51
CA GLN A 78 28.33 -26.21 9.89
C GLN A 78 29.45 -25.71 10.82
N ALA A 79 29.25 -24.58 11.49
CA ALA A 79 30.19 -24.07 12.49
C ALA A 79 30.40 -25.09 13.64
N SER A 80 29.33 -25.74 14.09
CA SER A 80 29.40 -26.77 15.13
C SER A 80 30.12 -28.05 14.67
N ALA A 81 29.92 -28.46 13.41
CA ALA A 81 30.56 -29.64 12.83
C ALA A 81 32.08 -29.45 12.61
N THR A 82 32.51 -28.25 12.22
CA THR A 82 33.95 -27.92 12.08
C THR A 82 34.68 -28.00 13.42
N ASN A 83 34.09 -27.46 14.50
CA ASN A 83 34.72 -27.47 15.82
C ASN A 83 34.86 -28.88 16.43
N GLN A 84 33.99 -29.83 16.08
CA GLN A 84 34.07 -31.22 16.57
C GLN A 84 35.19 -32.03 15.89
N ASN A 85 35.51 -31.73 14.63
CA ASN A 85 36.58 -32.41 13.90
C ASN A 85 37.98 -32.00 14.38
N GLU A 86 38.16 -30.77 14.88
CA GLU A 86 39.46 -30.31 15.38
C GLU A 86 39.82 -30.84 16.78
N GLN A 87 38.82 -31.24 17.59
CA GLN A 87 39.05 -31.75 18.95
C GLN A 87 39.24 -33.28 19.01
N GLY A 88 38.87 -34.02 17.95
CA GLY A 88 38.97 -35.49 17.90
C GLY A 88 40.33 -36.05 17.43
N GLY A 89 41.24 -35.20 16.95
CA GLY A 89 42.52 -35.63 16.34
C GLY A 89 43.74 -35.64 17.28
N ALA A 90 43.57 -35.36 18.57
CA ALA A 90 44.67 -35.17 19.53
C ALA A 90 44.71 -36.19 20.68
N ASN A 91 44.18 -37.40 20.49
CA ASN A 91 44.28 -38.51 21.46
C ASN A 91 44.93 -39.74 20.83
#